data_AF-A0A2P5B1J4-F1
#
_entry.id   AF-A0A2P5B1J4-F1
#
_cell.length_a   1.000
_cell.length_b   1.000
_cell.length_c   1.000
_cell.angle_alpha   90.00
_cell.angle_beta   90.00
_cell.angle_gamma   90.00
#
_symmetry.space_group_name_H-M   'P 1'
#
loop_
_entity.id
_entity.type
_entity.pdbx_description
1 polymer ?
#
loop_
_entity_poly.entity_id
_entity_poly.type
_entity_poly.pdbx_seq_one_letter_code
_entity_poly.pdbx_strand_id
1 'polypeptide(L)'
;MINKEFYIIEVSAEYDEPLRIELLQLATLLLKYLHNDLVHHRKELIKFGWTHLKREDASKQWALVNICHYFKAYQAPEKIILQVFGALLRTCQPENKMLPKQAFDILLPELPQKLPHVGDSCIPIWIRYTKRILVEEGHSVLNLIHIFRLIVHHSDIFYSCRAQFVPQMVNSLSRLGLHYSTTSENRRLAIELAGLVVGWDRQRQRQRKNEMKVVTDSDKPNQKTGVFNPGLVNTDPKCSVDGIIFPENTNKRIKVETSLQSHCAMPLEGASSLT
;
A
#
# COMPACT_ATOMS: atom_id res chain seq x y z
N MET A 1 -52.41 -3.64 -20.37
CA MET A 1 -51.10 -3.06 -20.74
C MET A 1 -50.07 -3.20 -19.62
N ILE A 2 -50.38 -2.80 -18.39
CA ILE A 2 -49.54 -2.86 -17.17
C ILE A 2 -48.48 -3.99 -17.16
N ASN A 3 -48.86 -5.25 -17.33
CA ASN A 3 -47.93 -6.39 -17.27
C ASN A 3 -46.77 -6.32 -18.29
N LYS A 4 -46.91 -5.62 -19.43
CA LYS A 4 -45.78 -5.43 -20.37
C LYS A 4 -44.78 -4.41 -19.86
N GLU A 5 -45.21 -3.32 -19.24
CA GLU A 5 -44.29 -2.34 -18.66
C GLU A 5 -43.56 -2.94 -17.46
N PHE A 6 -44.27 -3.69 -16.60
CA PHE A 6 -43.65 -4.41 -15.48
C PHE A 6 -42.57 -5.40 -15.95
N TYR A 7 -42.89 -6.23 -16.95
CA TYR A 7 -41.94 -7.20 -17.51
C TYR A 7 -40.75 -6.53 -18.22
N ILE A 8 -40.97 -5.39 -18.91
CA ILE A 8 -39.88 -4.60 -19.51
C ILE A 8 -39.00 -3.97 -18.42
N ILE A 9 -39.55 -3.54 -17.29
CA ILE A 9 -38.80 -2.99 -16.15
C ILE A 9 -38.00 -4.09 -15.44
N GLU A 10 -38.57 -5.27 -15.21
CA GLU A 10 -37.86 -6.43 -14.65
C GLU A 10 -36.68 -6.85 -15.56
N VAL A 11 -36.94 -7.06 -16.85
CA VAL A 11 -35.90 -7.37 -17.85
C VAL A 11 -34.84 -6.26 -17.92
N SER A 12 -35.25 -4.98 -17.89
CA SER A 12 -34.30 -3.86 -17.92
C SER A 12 -33.46 -3.76 -16.64
N ALA A 13 -33.92 -4.29 -15.50
CA ALA A 13 -33.15 -4.35 -14.27
C ALA A 13 -32.21 -5.58 -14.23
N GLU A 14 -32.65 -6.71 -14.78
CA GLU A 14 -31.88 -7.96 -14.86
C GLU A 14 -30.61 -7.81 -15.71
N TYR A 15 -30.68 -7.04 -16.81
CA TYR A 15 -29.52 -6.75 -17.67
C TYR A 15 -28.71 -5.50 -17.26
N ASP A 16 -29.12 -4.74 -16.25
CA ASP A 16 -28.49 -3.47 -15.85
C ASP A 16 -27.05 -3.67 -15.30
N GLU A 17 -26.78 -4.73 -14.52
CA GLU A 17 -25.41 -5.02 -14.06
C GLU A 17 -24.48 -5.55 -15.17
N PRO A 18 -24.83 -6.60 -15.95
CA PRO A 18 -24.01 -7.06 -17.05
C PRO A 18 -23.67 -5.96 -18.06
N LEU A 19 -24.66 -5.12 -18.43
CA LEU A 19 -24.45 -4.04 -19.38
C LEU A 19 -23.46 -2.98 -18.87
N ARG A 20 -23.51 -2.63 -17.57
CA ARG A 20 -22.49 -1.75 -16.96
C ARG A 20 -21.09 -2.34 -17.02
N ILE A 21 -20.97 -3.64 -16.76
CA ILE A 21 -19.70 -4.36 -16.77
C ILE A 21 -19.08 -4.34 -18.18
N GLU A 22 -19.87 -4.64 -19.21
CA GLU A 22 -19.42 -4.56 -20.61
C GLU A 22 -19.04 -3.12 -21.02
N LEU A 23 -19.82 -2.11 -20.63
CA LEU A 23 -19.49 -0.70 -20.90
C LEU A 23 -18.21 -0.24 -20.18
N LEU A 24 -17.95 -0.72 -18.96
CA LEU A 24 -16.71 -0.46 -18.22
C LEU A 24 -15.51 -1.21 -18.83
N GLN A 25 -15.69 -2.44 -19.32
CA GLN A 25 -14.67 -3.17 -20.08
C GLN A 25 -14.33 -2.43 -21.38
N LEU A 26 -15.33 -2.03 -22.17
CA LEU A 26 -15.16 -1.24 -23.39
C LEU A 26 -14.44 0.08 -23.11
N ALA A 27 -14.88 0.84 -22.11
CA ALA A 27 -14.20 2.08 -21.70
C ALA A 27 -12.74 1.84 -21.26
N THR A 28 -12.43 0.65 -20.73
CA THR A 28 -11.06 0.26 -20.35
C THR A 28 -10.20 -0.07 -21.57
N LEU A 29 -10.77 -0.72 -22.60
CA LEU A 29 -10.10 -0.94 -23.89
C LEU A 29 -9.84 0.38 -24.63
N LEU A 30 -10.81 1.30 -24.61
CA LEU A 30 -10.66 2.66 -25.15
C LEU A 30 -9.52 3.41 -24.46
N LEU A 31 -9.42 3.39 -23.13
CA LEU A 31 -8.29 3.96 -22.39
C LEU A 31 -6.96 3.27 -22.71
N LYS A 32 -6.96 1.96 -22.91
CA LYS A 32 -5.74 1.19 -23.19
C LYS A 32 -5.14 1.50 -24.56
N TYR A 33 -5.97 1.66 -25.59
CA TYR A 33 -5.50 1.74 -26.99
C TYR A 33 -5.74 3.09 -27.70
N LEU A 34 -6.76 3.88 -27.30
CA LEU A 34 -7.19 5.11 -27.98
C LEU A 34 -7.13 6.36 -27.08
N HIS A 35 -6.29 6.35 -26.04
CA HIS A 35 -6.19 7.47 -25.09
C HIS A 35 -5.74 8.79 -25.73
N ASN A 36 -4.99 8.76 -26.84
CA ASN A 36 -4.53 9.97 -27.52
C ASN A 36 -5.68 10.70 -28.21
N ASP A 37 -6.59 9.96 -28.86
CA ASP A 37 -7.78 10.51 -29.53
C ASP A 37 -8.82 10.99 -28.50
N LEU A 38 -8.85 10.34 -27.33
CA LEU A 38 -9.81 10.60 -26.26
C LEU A 38 -9.38 11.68 -25.25
N VAL A 39 -8.25 12.38 -25.48
CA VAL A 39 -7.74 13.46 -24.59
C VAL A 39 -8.80 14.54 -24.33
N HIS A 40 -9.62 14.89 -25.33
CA HIS A 40 -10.70 15.87 -25.18
C HIS A 40 -11.81 15.39 -24.22
N HIS A 41 -12.14 14.09 -24.26
CA HIS A 41 -13.20 13.46 -23.47
C HIS A 41 -12.73 12.94 -22.10
N ARG A 42 -11.46 13.15 -21.72
CA ARG A 42 -10.89 12.66 -20.44
C ARG A 42 -11.72 12.99 -19.19
N LYS A 43 -12.39 14.16 -19.16
CA LYS A 43 -13.31 14.55 -18.07
C LYS A 43 -14.53 13.63 -17.95
N GLU A 44 -15.06 13.17 -19.07
CA GLU A 44 -16.23 12.30 -19.13
C GLU A 44 -15.84 10.86 -18.79
N LEU A 45 -14.68 10.39 -19.27
CA LEU A 45 -14.13 9.07 -18.93
C LEU A 45 -13.90 8.90 -17.43
N ILE A 46 -13.25 9.87 -16.76
CA ILE A 46 -13.06 9.77 -15.29
C ILE A 46 -14.38 9.91 -14.53
N LYS A 47 -15.33 10.74 -15.01
CA LYS A 47 -16.68 10.86 -14.43
C LYS A 47 -17.47 9.56 -14.57
N PHE A 48 -17.36 8.85 -15.70
CA PHE A 48 -18.02 7.58 -15.95
C PHE A 48 -17.53 6.50 -14.96
N GLY A 49 -16.22 6.29 -14.84
CA GLY A 49 -15.66 5.37 -13.84
C GLY A 49 -16.02 5.77 -12.40
N TRP A 50 -15.89 7.06 -12.06
CA TRP A 50 -16.15 7.54 -10.69
C TRP A 50 -17.62 7.43 -10.26
N THR A 51 -18.57 7.50 -11.21
CA THR A 51 -19.99 7.21 -10.95
C THR A 51 -20.19 5.77 -10.48
N HIS A 52 -19.47 4.82 -11.06
CA HIS A 52 -19.58 3.40 -10.76
C HIS A 52 -18.88 2.98 -9.45
N LEU A 53 -17.85 3.71 -8.99
CA LEU A 53 -17.22 3.46 -7.68
C LEU A 53 -18.19 3.55 -6.48
N LYS A 54 -19.29 4.28 -6.63
CA LYS A 54 -20.33 4.43 -5.58
C LYS A 54 -21.23 3.21 -5.42
N ARG A 55 -21.24 2.28 -6.37
CA ARG A 55 -22.08 1.06 -6.31
C ARG A 55 -21.38 -0.03 -5.49
N GLU A 56 -22.12 -1.08 -5.12
CA GLU A 56 -21.62 -2.20 -4.30
C GLU A 56 -21.59 -3.54 -5.07
N ASP A 57 -21.95 -3.48 -6.35
CA ASP A 57 -22.02 -4.58 -7.30
C ASP A 57 -20.65 -4.88 -7.97
N ALA A 58 -20.57 -5.90 -8.83
CA ALA A 58 -19.31 -6.25 -9.50
C ALA A 58 -18.83 -5.14 -10.47
N SER A 59 -19.73 -4.26 -10.94
CA SER A 59 -19.36 -3.06 -11.70
C SER A 59 -18.36 -2.16 -10.93
N LYS A 60 -18.41 -2.13 -9.60
CA LYS A 60 -17.46 -1.40 -8.74
C LYS A 60 -16.01 -1.84 -8.96
N GLN A 61 -15.76 -3.15 -9.14
CA GLN A 61 -14.41 -3.66 -9.36
C GLN A 61 -13.89 -3.29 -10.76
N TRP A 62 -14.74 -3.39 -11.79
CA TRP A 62 -14.39 -2.94 -13.14
C TRP A 62 -14.15 -1.43 -13.22
N ALA A 63 -14.89 -0.63 -12.45
CA ALA A 63 -14.64 0.81 -12.32
C ALA A 63 -13.27 1.12 -11.68
N LEU A 64 -12.81 0.34 -10.70
CA LEU A 64 -11.46 0.48 -10.14
C LEU A 64 -10.38 0.16 -11.19
N VAL A 65 -10.53 -0.92 -11.97
CA VAL A 65 -9.61 -1.28 -13.08
C VAL A 65 -9.59 -0.19 -14.15
N ASN A 66 -10.77 0.31 -14.55
CA ASN A 66 -10.93 1.39 -15.53
C ASN A 66 -10.18 2.67 -15.10
N ILE A 67 -10.32 3.07 -13.85
CA ILE A 67 -9.66 4.27 -13.32
C ILE A 67 -8.14 4.06 -13.18
N CYS A 68 -7.66 2.85 -12.90
CA CYS A 68 -6.22 2.57 -12.94
C CYS A 68 -5.65 2.70 -14.35
N HIS A 69 -6.38 2.25 -15.38
CA HIS A 69 -6.04 2.53 -16.78
C HIS A 69 -6.09 4.03 -17.11
N TYR A 70 -7.04 4.80 -16.57
CA TYR A 70 -7.08 6.25 -16.70
C TYR A 70 -5.84 6.93 -16.10
N PHE A 71 -5.39 6.51 -14.91
CA PHE A 71 -4.18 7.05 -14.27
C PHE A 71 -2.89 6.66 -15.00
N LYS A 72 -2.86 5.53 -15.71
CA LYS A 72 -1.75 5.20 -16.62
C LYS A 72 -1.71 6.15 -17.80
N ALA A 73 -2.84 6.28 -18.51
CA ALA A 73 -2.99 7.07 -19.73
C ALA A 73 -2.83 8.60 -19.53
N TYR A 74 -3.29 9.14 -18.40
CA TYR A 74 -3.34 10.59 -18.17
C TYR A 74 -2.68 10.99 -16.84
N GLN A 75 -2.50 12.30 -16.62
CA GLN A 75 -2.17 12.84 -15.31
C GLN A 75 -3.44 13.04 -14.46
N ALA A 76 -3.32 12.79 -13.15
CA ALA A 76 -4.38 12.99 -12.17
C ALA A 76 -3.80 13.56 -10.86
N PRO A 77 -4.55 14.34 -10.06
CA PRO A 77 -4.05 14.89 -8.81
C PRO A 77 -3.75 13.79 -7.78
N GLU A 78 -2.65 13.92 -7.04
CA GLU A 78 -2.17 12.92 -6.06
C GLU A 78 -3.27 12.44 -5.08
N LYS A 79 -4.11 13.37 -4.61
CA LYS A 79 -5.21 13.10 -3.68
C LYS A 79 -6.22 12.09 -4.25
N ILE A 80 -6.48 12.13 -5.56
CA ILE A 80 -7.41 11.22 -6.25
C ILE A 80 -6.77 9.85 -6.45
N ILE A 81 -5.47 9.80 -6.78
CA ILE A 81 -4.70 8.55 -6.89
C ILE A 81 -4.66 7.84 -5.53
N LEU A 82 -4.35 8.57 -4.45
CA LEU A 82 -4.31 8.03 -3.09
C LEU A 82 -5.70 7.60 -2.57
N GLN A 83 -6.79 8.26 -2.97
CA GLN A 83 -8.15 7.82 -2.66
C GLN A 83 -8.47 6.47 -3.31
N VAL A 84 -8.19 6.31 -4.60
CA VAL A 84 -8.45 5.04 -5.32
C VAL A 84 -7.53 3.91 -4.86
N PHE A 85 -6.25 4.21 -4.61
CA PHE A 85 -5.32 3.27 -3.99
C PHE A 85 -5.78 2.84 -2.58
N GLY A 86 -6.31 3.78 -1.80
CA GLY A 86 -6.92 3.51 -0.48
C GLY A 86 -8.25 2.77 -0.51
N ALA A 87 -8.99 2.84 -1.61
CA ALA A 87 -10.15 2.01 -1.86
C ALA A 87 -9.74 0.59 -2.25
N LEU A 88 -8.78 0.44 -3.18
CA LEU A 88 -8.20 -0.85 -3.56
C LEU A 88 -7.65 -1.62 -2.35
N LEU A 89 -6.89 -0.96 -1.48
CA LEU A 89 -6.32 -1.55 -0.25
C LEU A 89 -7.38 -1.99 0.78
N ARG A 90 -8.64 -1.52 0.67
CA ARG A 90 -9.77 -1.92 1.52
C ARG A 90 -10.81 -2.79 0.81
N THR A 91 -10.67 -3.03 -0.49
CA THR A 91 -11.64 -3.83 -1.29
C THR A 91 -11.35 -5.32 -1.10
N CYS A 92 -11.64 -5.82 0.11
CA CYS A 92 -11.27 -7.15 0.58
C CYS A 92 -12.41 -8.17 0.35
N GLN A 93 -12.77 -8.41 -0.91
CA GLN A 93 -13.78 -9.41 -1.30
C GLN A 93 -13.14 -10.80 -1.47
N PRO A 94 -13.53 -11.84 -0.70
CA PRO A 94 -12.93 -13.16 -0.80
C PRO A 94 -13.18 -13.87 -2.14
N GLU A 95 -14.26 -13.54 -2.86
CA GLU A 95 -14.71 -14.23 -4.07
C GLU A 95 -13.94 -13.70 -5.28
N ASN A 96 -14.06 -12.39 -5.54
CA ASN A 96 -13.56 -11.71 -6.73
C ASN A 96 -12.13 -11.18 -6.54
N LYS A 97 -11.16 -12.11 -6.40
CA LYS A 97 -9.74 -11.80 -6.15
C LYS A 97 -8.94 -11.35 -7.38
N MET A 98 -9.50 -11.38 -8.60
CA MET A 98 -8.75 -11.13 -9.85
C MET A 98 -8.66 -9.65 -10.22
N LEU A 99 -9.79 -8.94 -10.30
CA LEU A 99 -9.81 -7.54 -10.73
C LEU A 99 -9.05 -6.58 -9.77
N PRO A 100 -9.10 -6.75 -8.43
CA PRO A 100 -8.28 -5.94 -7.53
C PRO A 100 -6.78 -6.13 -7.76
N LYS A 101 -6.32 -7.36 -8.06
CA LYS A 101 -4.92 -7.62 -8.43
C LYS A 101 -4.57 -6.90 -9.72
N GLN A 102 -5.33 -7.11 -10.79
CA GLN A 102 -5.13 -6.45 -12.07
C GLN A 102 -5.05 -4.92 -11.93
N ALA A 103 -5.92 -4.30 -11.12
CA ALA A 103 -5.87 -2.88 -10.82
C ALA A 103 -4.55 -2.46 -10.14
N PHE A 104 -4.05 -3.25 -9.18
CA PHE A 104 -2.73 -3.02 -8.57
C PHE A 104 -1.57 -3.27 -9.54
N ASP A 105 -1.63 -4.30 -10.39
CA ASP A 105 -0.62 -4.60 -11.42
C ASP A 105 -0.43 -3.42 -12.39
N ILE A 106 -1.54 -2.73 -12.70
CA ILE A 106 -1.55 -1.50 -13.52
C ILE A 106 -1.03 -0.30 -12.72
N LEU A 107 -1.45 -0.14 -11.47
CA LEU A 107 -1.25 1.09 -10.70
C LEU A 107 0.10 1.18 -9.97
N LEU A 108 0.57 0.09 -9.34
CA LEU A 108 1.80 0.08 -8.56
C LEU A 108 3.07 0.49 -9.32
N PRO A 109 3.33 0.06 -10.58
CA PRO A 109 4.51 0.53 -11.32
C PRO A 109 4.43 2.01 -11.70
N GLU A 110 3.22 2.59 -11.74
CA GLU A 110 3.01 4.02 -12.03
C GLU A 110 3.19 4.89 -10.77
N LEU A 111 2.92 4.38 -9.57
CA LEU A 111 2.96 5.17 -8.32
C LEU A 111 4.30 5.90 -8.08
N PRO A 112 5.49 5.32 -8.30
CA PRO A 112 6.76 6.05 -8.12
C PRO A 112 6.92 7.27 -9.03
N GLN A 113 6.31 7.26 -10.22
CA GLN A 113 6.34 8.39 -11.15
C GLN A 113 5.22 9.40 -10.87
N LYS A 114 4.01 8.92 -10.55
CA LYS A 114 2.81 9.76 -10.37
C LYS A 114 2.68 10.35 -8.95
N LEU A 115 3.42 9.81 -7.98
CA LEU A 115 3.49 10.26 -6.57
C LEU A 115 4.97 10.37 -6.12
N PRO A 116 5.72 11.37 -6.61
CA PRO A 116 7.13 11.59 -6.27
C PRO A 116 7.34 11.93 -4.78
N HIS A 117 8.61 12.03 -4.36
CA HIS A 117 8.95 12.38 -2.98
C HIS A 117 8.60 13.83 -2.64
N VAL A 118 7.60 14.03 -1.79
CA VAL A 118 7.22 15.34 -1.25
C VAL A 118 8.03 15.63 0.03
N GLY A 119 9.06 16.46 -0.09
CA GLY A 119 9.95 16.88 1.00
C GLY A 119 11.00 15.84 1.41
N ASP A 120 11.73 16.11 2.51
CA ASP A 120 12.89 15.33 3.01
C ASP A 120 12.57 13.90 3.50
N SER A 121 11.39 13.38 3.16
CA SER A 121 10.96 12.03 3.45
C SER A 121 11.57 11.04 2.46
N CYS A 122 12.60 10.31 2.87
CA CYS A 122 13.16 9.15 2.14
C CYS A 122 12.15 7.98 1.91
N ILE A 123 10.89 8.12 2.33
CA ILE A 123 9.83 7.12 2.20
C ILE A 123 8.70 7.72 1.35
N PRO A 124 8.33 7.10 0.20
CA PRO A 124 7.24 7.58 -0.64
C PRO A 124 5.90 7.70 0.09
N ILE A 125 5.06 8.66 -0.33
CA ILE A 125 3.77 8.92 0.31
C ILE A 125 2.82 7.71 0.25
N TRP A 126 2.86 6.94 -0.84
CA TRP A 126 2.05 5.73 -1.00
C TRP A 126 2.52 4.59 -0.06
N ILE A 127 3.83 4.40 0.15
CA ILE A 127 4.36 3.45 1.15
C ILE A 127 3.86 3.80 2.55
N ARG A 128 3.95 5.09 2.92
CA ARG A 128 3.44 5.59 4.22
C ARG A 128 1.94 5.32 4.36
N TYR A 129 1.18 5.49 3.29
CA TYR A 129 -0.26 5.27 3.24
C TYR A 129 -0.62 3.77 3.36
N THR A 130 0.06 2.88 2.63
CA THR A 130 -0.11 1.41 2.78
C THR A 130 0.25 0.94 4.19
N LYS A 131 1.36 1.43 4.77
CA LYS A 131 1.73 1.11 6.16
C LYS A 131 0.66 1.56 7.14
N ARG A 132 0.08 2.75 6.95
CA ARG A 132 -0.97 3.29 7.83
C ARG A 132 -2.22 2.43 7.78
N ILE A 133 -2.71 2.08 6.57
CA ILE A 133 -3.86 1.18 6.40
C ILE A 133 -3.58 -0.20 7.00
N LEU A 134 -2.38 -0.77 6.81
CA LEU A 134 -2.02 -2.06 7.41
C LEU A 134 -2.06 -2.06 8.96
N VAL A 135 -1.88 -0.90 9.60
CA VAL A 135 -1.99 -0.74 11.06
C VAL A 135 -3.43 -0.43 11.47
N GLU A 136 -4.11 0.52 10.81
CA GLU A 136 -5.51 0.90 11.05
C GLU A 136 -6.46 -0.31 10.88
N GLU A 137 -6.34 -1.03 9.77
CA GLU A 137 -7.17 -2.16 9.39
C GLU A 137 -6.65 -3.51 9.93
N GLY A 138 -5.51 -3.52 10.63
CA GLY A 138 -4.73 -4.72 10.98
C GLY A 138 -5.43 -5.71 11.94
N HIS A 139 -6.58 -5.32 12.48
CA HIS A 139 -7.48 -6.17 13.24
C HIS A 139 -8.27 -7.14 12.34
N SER A 140 -8.63 -6.72 11.12
CA SER A 140 -9.37 -7.55 10.16
C SER A 140 -8.43 -8.54 9.45
N VAL A 141 -8.65 -9.84 9.69
CA VAL A 141 -7.86 -10.90 9.05
C VAL A 141 -8.00 -10.87 7.51
N LEU A 142 -9.17 -10.48 6.98
CA LEU A 142 -9.36 -10.31 5.53
C LEU A 142 -8.52 -9.15 4.97
N ASN A 143 -8.42 -8.04 5.71
CA ASN A 143 -7.65 -6.86 5.28
C ASN A 143 -6.14 -7.16 5.33
N LEU A 144 -5.67 -7.89 6.35
CA LEU A 144 -4.30 -8.43 6.39
C LEU A 144 -4.01 -9.34 5.18
N ILE A 145 -4.88 -10.31 4.90
CA ILE A 145 -4.72 -11.27 3.79
C ILE A 145 -4.61 -10.55 2.45
N HIS A 146 -5.43 -9.51 2.22
CA HIS A 146 -5.41 -8.71 1.00
C HIS A 146 -4.11 -7.91 0.86
N ILE A 147 -3.73 -7.15 1.89
CA ILE A 147 -2.54 -6.29 1.87
C ILE A 147 -1.24 -7.13 1.85
N PHE A 148 -1.19 -8.28 2.52
CA PHE A 148 -0.03 -9.16 2.42
C PHE A 148 0.07 -9.91 1.09
N ARG A 149 -1.06 -10.30 0.46
CA ARG A 149 -1.02 -10.79 -0.94
C ARG A 149 -0.46 -9.75 -1.89
N LEU A 150 -0.79 -8.47 -1.70
CA LEU A 150 -0.21 -7.36 -2.47
C LEU A 150 1.31 -7.24 -2.27
N ILE A 151 1.76 -7.19 -1.01
CA ILE A 151 3.19 -7.06 -0.68
C ILE A 151 4.00 -8.28 -1.16
N VAL A 152 3.42 -9.48 -1.13
CA VAL A 152 4.04 -10.70 -1.70
C VAL A 152 4.12 -10.64 -3.22
N HIS A 153 3.06 -10.21 -3.91
CA HIS A 153 3.04 -10.18 -5.37
C HIS A 153 4.05 -9.17 -5.95
N HIS A 154 4.17 -7.99 -5.34
CA HIS A 154 5.03 -6.90 -5.80
C HIS A 154 6.27 -6.71 -4.92
N SER A 155 6.83 -7.82 -4.43
CA SER A 155 7.90 -7.83 -3.42
C SER A 155 9.12 -6.96 -3.74
N ASP A 156 9.50 -6.82 -5.01
CA ASP A 156 10.59 -5.94 -5.46
C ASP A 156 10.27 -4.44 -5.27
N ILE A 157 9.04 -4.03 -5.62
CA ILE A 157 8.55 -2.64 -5.49
C ILE A 157 8.51 -2.23 -4.00
N PHE A 158 8.21 -3.17 -3.10
CA PHE A 158 8.23 -2.94 -1.65
C PHE A 158 9.63 -3.12 -1.01
N TYR A 159 10.61 -3.75 -1.67
CA TYR A 159 11.92 -4.09 -1.10
C TYR A 159 12.66 -2.87 -0.52
N SER A 160 12.66 -1.75 -1.25
CA SER A 160 13.34 -0.50 -0.83
C SER A 160 12.86 0.00 0.54
N CYS A 161 11.59 -0.23 0.89
CA CYS A 161 11.02 0.18 2.17
C CYS A 161 10.68 -0.99 3.12
N ARG A 162 11.16 -2.21 2.86
CA ARG A 162 10.87 -3.46 3.61
C ARG A 162 10.81 -3.33 5.13
N ALA A 163 11.72 -2.56 5.74
CA ALA A 163 11.78 -2.34 7.19
C ALA A 163 10.49 -1.73 7.78
N GLN A 164 9.68 -1.05 6.97
CA GLN A 164 8.39 -0.49 7.38
C GLN A 164 7.29 -1.55 7.56
N PHE A 165 7.43 -2.73 6.95
CA PHE A 165 6.41 -3.77 6.91
C PHE A 165 6.79 -5.03 7.69
N VAL A 166 8.07 -5.42 7.70
CA VAL A 166 8.57 -6.66 8.34
C VAL A 166 8.03 -6.90 9.77
N PRO A 167 7.98 -5.91 10.69
CA PRO A 167 7.42 -6.14 12.02
C PRO A 167 5.94 -6.59 12.00
N GLN A 168 5.11 -5.98 11.15
CA GLN A 168 3.69 -6.35 11.03
C GLN A 168 3.50 -7.67 10.29
N MET A 169 4.37 -7.99 9.33
CA MET A 169 4.39 -9.30 8.66
C MET A 169 4.65 -10.41 9.67
N VAL A 170 5.73 -10.31 10.46
CA VAL A 170 6.11 -11.29 11.48
C VAL A 170 5.02 -11.43 12.55
N ASN A 171 4.49 -10.32 13.09
CA ASN A 171 3.40 -10.33 14.07
C ASN A 171 2.09 -10.94 13.54
N SER A 172 1.94 -11.04 12.21
CA SER A 172 0.75 -11.62 11.58
C SER A 172 0.90 -13.10 11.21
N LEU A 173 2.13 -13.64 11.11
CA LEU A 173 2.37 -15.03 10.71
C LEU A 173 1.63 -16.04 11.60
N SER A 174 1.68 -15.87 12.92
CA SER A 174 0.95 -16.73 13.87
C SER A 174 -0.58 -16.67 13.63
N ARG A 175 -1.12 -15.45 13.51
CA ARG A 175 -2.55 -15.18 13.28
C ARG A 175 -3.06 -15.69 11.92
N LEU A 176 -2.18 -15.76 10.91
CA LEU A 176 -2.51 -16.18 9.55
C LEU A 176 -2.24 -17.66 9.26
N GLY A 177 -1.37 -18.33 10.03
CA GLY A 177 -0.90 -19.69 9.75
C GLY A 177 -1.22 -20.75 10.81
N LEU A 178 -1.35 -20.36 12.09
CA LEU A 178 -1.39 -21.32 13.21
C LEU A 178 -2.77 -21.50 13.85
N HIS A 179 -3.74 -20.63 13.58
CA HIS A 179 -5.09 -20.77 14.14
C HIS A 179 -5.81 -22.00 13.57
N TYR A 180 -6.55 -22.76 14.38
CA TYR A 180 -7.10 -24.05 13.97
C TYR A 180 -8.12 -23.94 12.81
N SER A 181 -8.92 -22.88 12.77
CA SER A 181 -9.86 -22.58 11.67
C SER A 181 -9.22 -21.98 10.40
N THR A 182 -7.89 -21.87 10.34
CA THR A 182 -7.18 -21.29 9.19
C THR A 182 -7.32 -22.17 7.95
N THR A 183 -7.86 -21.61 6.87
CA THR A 183 -7.96 -22.27 5.55
C THR A 183 -6.58 -22.58 4.94
N SER A 184 -6.50 -23.55 4.04
CA SER A 184 -5.26 -23.89 3.30
C SER A 184 -4.65 -22.68 2.59
N GLU A 185 -5.47 -21.85 1.95
CA GLU A 185 -5.10 -20.59 1.30
C GLU A 185 -4.41 -19.59 2.24
N ASN A 186 -4.88 -19.48 3.49
CA ASN A 186 -4.29 -18.56 4.47
C ASN A 186 -2.96 -19.11 5.00
N ARG A 187 -2.85 -20.43 5.23
CA ARG A 187 -1.59 -21.09 5.59
C ARG A 187 -0.54 -20.94 4.48
N ARG A 188 -0.96 -21.09 3.22
CA ARG A 188 -0.13 -20.86 2.03
C ARG A 188 0.41 -19.42 2.02
N LEU A 189 -0.46 -18.42 2.20
CA LEU A 189 -0.03 -17.03 2.29
C LEU A 189 0.95 -16.80 3.45
N ALA A 190 0.74 -17.42 4.62
CA ALA A 190 1.69 -17.31 5.73
C ALA A 190 3.07 -17.90 5.41
N ILE A 191 3.12 -19.01 4.65
CA ILE A 191 4.38 -19.61 4.17
C ILE A 191 5.06 -18.70 3.13
N GLU A 192 4.31 -18.17 2.16
CA GLU A 192 4.82 -17.22 1.16
C GLU A 192 5.35 -15.93 1.83
N LEU A 193 4.64 -15.43 2.85
CA LEU A 193 5.03 -14.24 3.63
C LEU A 193 6.28 -14.48 4.49
N ALA A 194 6.41 -15.65 5.12
CA ALA A 194 7.62 -16.02 5.85
C ALA A 194 8.83 -16.19 4.91
N GLY A 195 8.62 -16.85 3.76
CA GLY A 195 9.62 -16.98 2.70
C GLY A 195 10.11 -15.62 2.19
N LEU A 196 9.19 -14.66 2.02
CA LEU A 196 9.49 -13.28 1.63
C LEU A 196 10.37 -12.56 2.67
N VAL A 197 10.00 -12.57 3.95
CA VAL A 197 10.78 -11.91 5.02
C VAL A 197 12.22 -12.45 5.06
N VAL A 198 12.39 -13.77 4.93
CA VAL A 198 13.70 -14.41 4.91
C VAL A 198 14.46 -14.11 3.60
N GLY A 199 13.78 -14.07 2.46
CA GLY A 199 14.35 -13.69 1.16
C GLY A 199 14.92 -12.27 1.18
N TRP A 200 14.13 -11.32 1.70
CA TRP A 200 14.51 -9.92 1.87
C TRP A 200 15.74 -9.71 2.78
N ASP A 201 15.90 -10.47 3.88
CA ASP A 201 17.14 -10.38 4.66
C ASP A 201 18.32 -11.06 3.96
N ARG A 202 18.14 -12.22 3.31
CA ARG A 202 19.22 -12.82 2.49
C ARG A 202 19.71 -11.86 1.39
N GLN A 203 18.80 -11.11 0.75
CA GLN A 203 19.13 -10.09 -0.23
C GLN A 203 19.92 -8.92 0.39
N ARG A 204 19.49 -8.42 1.56
CA ARG A 204 20.22 -7.41 2.34
C ARG A 204 21.60 -7.89 2.79
N GLN A 205 21.76 -9.16 3.14
CA GLN A 205 23.07 -9.74 3.48
C GLN A 205 23.98 -9.85 2.25
N ARG A 206 23.44 -10.21 1.08
CA ARG A 206 24.20 -10.26 -0.18
C ARG A 206 24.69 -8.89 -0.61
N GLN A 207 23.84 -7.87 -0.55
CA GLN A 207 24.19 -6.48 -0.88
C GLN A 207 25.37 -5.99 -0.02
N ARG A 208 25.26 -6.06 1.32
CA ARG A 208 26.36 -5.70 2.24
C ARG A 208 27.65 -6.48 2.01
N LYS A 209 27.57 -7.78 1.70
CA LYS A 209 28.76 -8.60 1.40
C LYS A 209 29.44 -8.23 0.08
N ASN A 210 28.69 -7.70 -0.89
CA ASN A 210 29.25 -7.21 -2.15
C ASN A 210 29.87 -5.81 -1.96
N GLU A 211 29.18 -4.91 -1.26
CA GLU A 211 29.69 -3.57 -0.87
C GLU A 211 31.06 -3.68 -0.17
N MET A 212 31.16 -4.55 0.85
CA MET A 212 32.42 -4.81 1.57
C MET A 212 33.54 -5.34 0.66
N LYS A 213 33.21 -6.22 -0.29
CA LYS A 213 34.21 -6.79 -1.23
C LYS A 213 34.74 -5.76 -2.21
N VAL A 214 33.89 -4.88 -2.73
CA VAL A 214 34.32 -3.83 -3.69
C VAL A 214 35.34 -2.89 -3.05
N VAL A 215 35.10 -2.45 -1.81
CA VAL A 215 36.05 -1.60 -1.05
C VAL A 215 37.39 -2.31 -0.81
N THR A 216 37.36 -3.63 -0.56
CA THR A 216 38.59 -4.41 -0.29
C THR A 216 39.49 -4.58 -1.52
N ASP A 217 38.95 -4.45 -2.74
CA ASP A 217 39.72 -4.60 -3.98
C ASP A 217 40.19 -3.26 -4.57
N SER A 218 39.61 -2.13 -4.14
CA SER A 218 40.09 -0.79 -4.50
C SER A 218 41.34 -0.36 -3.72
N ASP A 219 41.46 -0.77 -2.45
CA ASP A 219 42.60 -0.39 -1.58
C ASP A 219 43.82 -1.32 -1.74
N LYS A 220 44.25 -1.52 -2.99
CA LYS A 220 45.54 -2.17 -3.31
C LYS A 220 46.62 -1.11 -3.62
N PRO A 221 47.47 -0.74 -2.63
CA PRO A 221 48.61 0.12 -2.91
C PRO A 221 49.57 -0.59 -3.87
N ASN A 222 49.87 0.05 -5.01
CA ASN A 222 50.60 -0.54 -6.12
C ASN A 222 52.11 -0.61 -5.83
N GLN A 223 52.52 -1.57 -4.97
CA GLN A 223 53.91 -1.75 -4.57
C GLN A 223 54.77 -2.33 -5.70
N LYS A 224 55.72 -1.53 -6.20
CA LYS A 224 56.89 -2.04 -6.92
C LYS A 224 57.91 -2.62 -5.92
N THR A 225 58.58 -3.69 -6.33
CA THR A 225 59.45 -4.54 -5.50
C THR A 225 60.70 -3.82 -4.96
N GLY A 226 61.10 -4.07 -3.70
CA GLY A 226 62.18 -3.31 -3.04
C GLY A 226 62.90 -3.91 -1.80
N VAL A 227 62.98 -5.24 -1.67
CA VAL A 227 64.06 -6.06 -1.04
C VAL A 227 64.87 -5.55 0.19
N PHE A 228 64.93 -6.39 1.26
CA PHE A 228 65.77 -6.34 2.50
C PHE A 228 65.43 -5.22 3.53
N ASN A 229 65.60 -5.36 4.86
CA ASN A 229 65.96 -6.50 5.76
C ASN A 229 65.32 -6.30 7.17
N PRO A 230 65.39 -7.27 8.13
CA PRO A 230 64.53 -7.28 9.34
C PRO A 230 65.11 -6.61 10.61
N GLY A 231 64.23 -6.18 11.55
CA GLY A 231 64.62 -5.69 12.89
C GLY A 231 63.49 -5.38 13.89
N LEU A 232 63.24 -6.33 14.82
CA LEU A 232 62.82 -6.26 16.24
C LEU A 232 61.92 -5.13 16.85
N VAL A 233 61.16 -5.53 17.89
CA VAL A 233 60.56 -4.77 19.03
C VAL A 233 59.05 -4.43 18.95
N ASN A 234 58.37 -4.63 20.09
CA ASN A 234 56.93 -4.48 20.34
C ASN A 234 56.49 -3.02 20.57
N THR A 235 55.21 -2.72 20.29
CA THR A 235 54.32 -1.96 21.20
C THR A 235 52.83 -2.13 20.81
N ASP A 236 51.98 -2.37 21.81
CA ASP A 236 50.54 -2.04 21.79
C ASP A 236 50.38 -0.50 21.88
N PRO A 237 49.34 0.12 21.27
CA PRO A 237 48.13 0.37 22.07
C PRO A 237 46.77 0.41 21.34
N LYS A 238 45.78 -0.22 22.00
CA LYS A 238 44.38 0.21 22.21
C LYS A 238 43.74 1.30 21.30
N CYS A 239 42.60 0.88 20.71
CA CYS A 239 41.25 1.45 20.90
C CYS A 239 40.83 2.74 20.18
N SER A 240 39.86 2.58 19.26
CA SER A 240 38.68 3.47 19.14
C SER A 240 37.48 2.68 18.60
N VAL A 241 36.35 2.71 19.31
CA VAL A 241 35.06 2.12 18.86
C VAL A 241 33.98 3.20 18.99
N ASP A 242 33.74 3.95 17.92
CA ASP A 242 32.68 4.96 17.88
C ASP A 242 31.35 4.34 17.43
N GLY A 243 30.62 3.79 18.38
CA GLY A 243 29.21 3.44 18.20
C GLY A 243 28.34 4.69 18.33
N ILE A 244 27.86 5.24 17.22
CA ILE A 244 26.93 6.38 17.23
C ILE A 244 25.56 5.93 17.74
N ILE A 245 25.29 6.20 19.03
CA ILE A 245 23.98 6.12 19.67
C ILE A 245 23.44 7.55 19.82
N PHE A 246 22.19 7.77 19.40
CA PHE A 246 21.41 8.97 19.68
C PHE A 246 19.98 8.54 20.10
N PRO A 247 19.27 9.35 20.91
CA PRO A 247 19.03 8.88 22.27
C PRO A 247 17.55 8.67 22.59
N GLU A 248 17.30 7.71 23.48
CA GLU A 248 16.04 7.62 24.21
C GLU A 248 15.98 8.74 25.28
N ASN A 249 14.86 9.44 25.39
CA ASN A 249 14.64 10.39 26.46
C ASN A 249 13.20 10.27 26.98
N THR A 250 13.04 9.58 28.11
CA THR A 250 11.76 9.34 28.78
C THR A 250 11.73 10.05 30.13
N ASN A 251 10.66 10.83 30.41
CA ASN A 251 10.20 11.34 31.73
C ASN A 251 9.07 12.37 31.46
N LYS A 252 7.98 12.52 32.24
CA LYS A 252 7.56 11.88 33.52
C LYS A 252 6.00 11.86 33.65
N ARG A 253 5.48 11.18 34.68
CA ARG A 253 4.05 10.80 34.93
C ARG A 253 3.42 11.55 36.13
N ILE A 254 2.10 11.85 36.10
CA ILE A 254 1.06 12.00 37.19
C ILE A 254 -0.19 12.70 36.56
N LYS A 255 -1.50 12.57 36.93
CA LYS A 255 -2.41 11.67 37.69
C LYS A 255 -3.59 11.35 36.71
N VAL A 256 -4.55 10.40 36.82
CA VAL A 256 -5.10 9.45 37.83
C VAL A 256 -6.08 10.00 38.88
N GLU A 257 -7.28 10.43 38.46
CA GLU A 257 -8.64 10.19 39.04
C GLU A 257 -9.68 10.95 38.18
N THR A 258 -10.87 10.47 37.75
CA THR A 258 -11.90 9.51 38.23
C THR A 258 -13.06 10.18 38.99
N SER A 259 -14.09 10.63 38.26
CA SER A 259 -15.45 10.98 38.76
C SER A 259 -16.50 10.86 37.64
N LEU A 260 -17.80 10.73 37.99
CA LEU A 260 -18.95 10.75 37.09
C LEU A 260 -19.76 12.08 37.21
N GLN A 261 -20.93 12.12 36.54
CA GLN A 261 -22.01 13.13 36.62
C GLN A 261 -21.76 14.44 35.85
N SER A 262 -22.75 15.23 35.44
CA SER A 262 -24.08 15.04 34.79
C SER A 262 -24.94 16.29 35.08
N HIS A 263 -25.66 16.81 34.07
CA HIS A 263 -26.66 17.89 34.16
C HIS A 263 -26.20 19.30 34.63
N CYS A 264 -26.22 20.26 33.69
CA CYS A 264 -27.04 21.49 33.67
C CYS A 264 -26.79 22.16 32.30
N ALA A 265 -27.74 22.64 31.49
CA ALA A 265 -29.06 23.26 31.72
C ALA A 265 -28.99 24.67 32.34
N MET A 266 -29.10 25.70 31.49
CA MET A 266 -30.18 26.72 31.52
C MET A 266 -30.13 27.56 30.21
N PRO A 267 -31.23 28.22 29.80
CA PRO A 267 -31.33 28.95 28.53
C PRO A 267 -31.00 30.45 28.66
N LEU A 268 -31.07 31.17 27.54
CA LEU A 268 -31.34 32.61 27.53
C LEU A 268 -32.65 32.87 26.78
N GLU A 269 -33.62 33.52 27.44
CA GLU A 269 -34.88 33.94 26.82
C GLU A 269 -34.79 35.37 26.26
N GLY A 270 -35.69 35.66 25.32
CA GLY A 270 -36.17 37.00 25.03
C GLY A 270 -35.60 37.67 23.77
N ALA A 271 -36.37 38.47 23.03
CA ALA A 271 -37.83 38.63 23.05
C ALA A 271 -38.30 39.35 21.77
N SER A 272 -39.54 39.08 21.33
CA SER A 272 -40.37 39.97 20.48
C SER A 272 -39.84 40.26 19.05
N SER A 273 -40.68 40.62 18.06
CA SER A 273 -42.14 40.63 17.97
C SER A 273 -42.60 40.51 16.51
N LEU A 274 -43.92 40.42 16.31
CA LEU A 274 -44.61 40.33 15.02
C LEU A 274 -44.25 41.48 14.05
N THR A 275 -44.12 41.16 12.76
CA THR A 275 -45.06 41.58 11.69
C THR A 275 -45.05 40.55 10.56
#